data_AF-A0A7C7CB61-F1
#
_entry.id   AF-A0A7C7CB61-F1
#
_cell.length_a   1.000
_cell.length_b   1.000
_cell.length_c   1.000
_cell.angle_alpha   90.00
_cell.angle_beta   90.00
_cell.angle_gamma   90.00
#
_symmetry.space_group_name_H-M   'P 1'
#
loop_
_entity.id
_entity.type
_entity.pdbx_description
1 polymer ?
#
loop_
_entity_poly.entity_id
_entity_poly.type
_entity_poly.pdbx_seq_one_letter_code
_entity_poly.pdbx_strand_id
1 'polypeptide(L)'
;MRKTSLPNKVYLPLAIQQLGLKDIGDSNAIRDILQLANEYHLTIHFDTSIVAATSADEPEVVLDADNNYHGSIVGGKPKDLTTDTKFIISNYASSVPHTPLIQISCFLFNTDRYYACDDEGYWLKPVNIHASEFYFERDEFNKFKTDISHKHTGKPNKQSQREGIFRTWICTEAGISYAGKPSLQEAYKKIGRPTQPEVWRSLQKVNPILFKSGEQSFFRLLTLISFAEGTGATANRTNDP
;
A
#
# COMPACT_ATOMS: atom_id res chain seq x y z
N MET A 1 15.76 -15.71 37.15
CA MET A 1 16.00 -14.75 36.04
C MET A 1 14.69 -14.51 35.32
N ARG A 2 14.10 -13.31 35.42
CA ARG A 2 12.93 -12.93 34.61
C ARG A 2 13.45 -12.65 33.19
N LYS A 3 13.06 -13.46 32.20
CA LYS A 3 13.18 -13.08 30.79
C LYS A 3 12.30 -11.85 30.59
N THR A 4 12.89 -10.67 30.61
CA THR A 4 12.24 -9.47 30.08
C THR A 4 12.07 -9.70 28.58
N SER A 5 10.88 -10.16 28.18
CA SER A 5 10.52 -10.20 26.76
C SER A 5 10.53 -8.76 26.28
N LEU A 6 11.47 -8.44 25.40
CA LEU A 6 11.48 -7.14 24.75
C LEU A 6 10.12 -6.95 24.05
N PRO A 7 9.52 -5.75 24.07
CA PRO A 7 8.19 -5.50 23.47
C PRO A 7 8.16 -5.95 22.01
N ASN A 8 7.14 -6.66 21.51
CA ASN A 8 7.20 -7.30 20.18
C ASN A 8 7.25 -6.34 18.97
N LYS A 9 7.29 -5.03 19.23
CA LYS A 9 7.18 -3.96 18.24
C LYS A 9 8.53 -3.26 18.03
N VAL A 10 8.79 -2.85 16.80
CA VAL A 10 9.87 -1.94 16.42
C VAL A 10 9.23 -0.71 15.79
N TYR A 11 9.14 0.39 16.54
CA TYR A 11 8.55 1.63 16.05
C TYR A 11 9.40 2.22 14.92
N LEU A 12 8.73 2.90 13.98
CA LEU A 12 9.30 3.46 12.75
C LEU A 12 10.54 4.35 13.01
N PRO A 13 10.57 5.24 14.03
CA PRO A 13 11.78 5.98 14.40
C PRO A 13 12.99 5.09 14.70
N LEU A 14 12.78 4.02 15.48
CA LEU A 14 13.84 3.08 15.83
C LEU A 14 14.25 2.23 14.63
N ALA A 15 13.31 1.87 13.77
CA ALA A 15 13.58 1.13 12.54
C ALA A 15 14.46 1.94 11.58
N ILE A 16 14.15 3.23 11.38
CA ILE A 16 14.98 4.18 10.61
C ILE A 16 16.41 4.20 11.13
N GLN A 17 16.58 4.35 12.46
CA GLN A 17 17.89 4.34 13.11
C GLN A 17 18.62 3.02 12.92
N GLN A 18 17.96 1.88 13.10
CA GLN A 18 18.57 0.55 12.96
C GLN A 18 18.97 0.20 11.53
N LEU A 19 18.34 0.82 10.53
CA LEU A 19 18.69 0.65 9.12
C LEU A 19 19.77 1.64 8.65
N GLY A 20 20.20 2.57 9.51
CA GLY A 20 21.12 3.64 9.11
C GLY A 20 20.53 4.56 8.04
N LEU A 21 19.20 4.61 7.93
CA LEU A 21 18.51 5.64 7.16
C LEU A 21 18.70 6.97 7.92
N LYS A 22 18.71 8.11 7.21
CA LYS A 22 18.99 9.46 7.76
C LYS A 22 18.15 9.81 9.02
N ASP A 23 18.36 10.98 9.61
CA ASP A 23 17.65 11.42 10.82
C ASP A 23 16.13 11.21 10.79
N ILE A 24 15.56 10.85 11.94
CA ILE A 24 14.13 10.48 12.17
C ILE A 24 13.15 11.61 11.77
N GLY A 25 13.62 12.86 11.67
CA GLY A 25 12.85 14.01 11.19
C GLY A 25 12.97 14.28 9.67
N ASP A 26 13.81 13.53 8.96
CA ASP A 26 13.95 13.64 7.51
C ASP A 26 12.80 12.91 6.82
N SER A 27 11.94 13.70 6.18
CA SER A 27 10.90 13.25 5.25
C SER A 27 11.41 12.22 4.24
N ASN A 28 12.69 12.30 3.82
CA ASN A 28 13.30 11.30 2.97
C ASN A 28 13.51 9.96 3.68
N ALA A 29 13.94 9.93 4.94
CA ALA A 29 14.15 8.69 5.68
C ALA A 29 12.85 7.90 5.85
N ILE A 30 11.75 8.61 6.14
CA ILE A 30 10.40 8.03 6.22
C ILE A 30 9.99 7.51 4.85
N ARG A 31 10.15 8.29 3.79
CA ARG A 31 9.84 7.83 2.43
C ARG A 31 10.65 6.59 2.06
N ASP A 32 11.93 6.57 2.40
CA ASP A 32 12.85 5.49 2.06
C ASP A 32 12.45 4.19 2.79
N ILE A 33 12.16 4.25 4.10
CA ILE A 33 11.71 3.05 4.82
C ILE A 33 10.33 2.57 4.37
N LEU A 34 9.41 3.47 4.06
CA LEU A 34 8.10 3.11 3.49
C LEU A 34 8.26 2.44 2.12
N GLN A 35 9.17 2.96 1.30
CA GLN A 35 9.51 2.37 0.01
C GLN A 35 10.13 0.98 0.18
N LEU A 36 11.12 0.84 1.08
CA LEU A 36 11.74 -0.46 1.36
C LEU A 36 10.72 -1.45 1.92
N ALA A 37 9.84 -1.03 2.81
CA ALA A 37 8.79 -1.88 3.34
C ALA A 37 7.86 -2.37 2.23
N ASN A 38 7.51 -1.51 1.27
CA ASN A 38 6.75 -1.91 0.08
C ASN A 38 7.53 -2.87 -0.83
N GLU A 39 8.82 -2.60 -1.08
CA GLU A 39 9.69 -3.41 -1.95
C GLU A 39 9.95 -4.82 -1.39
N TYR A 40 10.14 -4.93 -0.07
CA TYR A 40 10.45 -6.18 0.61
C TYR A 40 9.25 -6.79 1.33
N HIS A 41 8.06 -6.19 1.17
CA HIS A 41 6.80 -6.69 1.70
C HIS A 41 6.76 -6.79 3.22
N LEU A 42 7.37 -5.81 3.90
CA LEU A 42 7.32 -5.69 5.34
C LEU A 42 6.01 -4.99 5.73
N THR A 43 5.22 -5.63 6.60
CA THR A 43 3.96 -5.07 7.07
C THR A 43 4.22 -3.90 8.01
N ILE A 44 3.57 -2.77 7.74
CA ILE A 44 3.58 -1.60 8.65
C ILE A 44 2.25 -1.56 9.39
N HIS A 45 2.35 -1.39 10.70
CA HIS A 45 1.24 -1.28 11.63
C HIS A 45 1.23 0.12 12.24
N PHE A 46 0.12 0.50 12.86
CA PHE A 46 0.04 1.72 13.68
C PHE A 46 -0.82 1.52 14.94
N ASP A 47 -0.48 2.24 16.01
CA ASP A 47 -1.14 2.19 17.31
C ASP A 47 -2.08 3.41 17.53
N THR A 48 -2.88 3.75 16.51
CA THR A 48 -3.83 4.87 16.57
C THR A 48 -5.24 4.36 16.27
N SER A 49 -6.21 4.74 17.11
CA SER A 49 -7.64 4.48 16.87
C SER A 49 -8.11 5.23 15.64
N ILE A 50 -8.78 4.53 14.72
CA ILE A 50 -9.44 5.16 13.59
C ILE A 50 -10.85 4.60 13.50
N VAL A 51 -11.84 5.49 13.54
CA VAL A 51 -13.21 5.15 13.15
C VAL A 51 -13.22 4.96 11.64
N ALA A 52 -13.60 3.76 11.19
CA ALA A 52 -13.53 3.39 9.79
C ALA A 52 -14.64 2.42 9.37
N ALA A 53 -14.93 2.40 8.08
CA ALA A 53 -15.89 1.46 7.49
C ALA A 53 -15.37 0.86 6.17
N THR A 54 -15.98 -0.25 5.76
CA THR A 54 -15.62 -1.01 4.55
C THR A 54 -16.45 -0.54 3.36
N SER A 55 -15.84 -0.03 2.30
CA SER A 55 -16.58 0.32 1.09
C SER A 55 -16.43 -0.75 0.00
N ALA A 56 -17.48 -0.96 -0.80
CA ALA A 56 -17.42 -1.77 -2.01
C ALA A 56 -16.60 -1.06 -3.12
N ASP A 57 -16.63 0.28 -3.12
CA ASP A 57 -15.97 1.15 -4.09
C ASP A 57 -15.08 2.21 -3.39
N GLU A 58 -14.13 2.81 -4.10
CA GLU A 58 -13.39 3.97 -3.56
C GLU A 58 -14.36 5.13 -3.28
N PRO A 59 -14.36 5.73 -2.08
CA PRO A 59 -15.25 6.84 -1.78
C PRO A 59 -14.95 8.04 -2.68
N GLU A 60 -15.99 8.61 -3.28
CA GLU A 60 -15.87 9.83 -4.08
C GLU A 60 -15.90 11.08 -3.20
N VAL A 61 -15.24 12.15 -3.63
CA VAL A 61 -15.36 13.45 -2.94
C VAL A 61 -16.66 14.08 -3.40
N VAL A 62 -17.66 14.14 -2.53
CA VAL A 62 -18.91 14.86 -2.79
C VAL A 62 -18.84 16.23 -2.11
N LEU A 63 -19.19 17.28 -2.86
CA LEU A 63 -19.29 18.65 -2.37
C LEU A 63 -20.76 19.05 -2.39
N ASP A 64 -21.20 19.82 -1.39
CA ASP A 64 -22.52 20.44 -1.41
C ASP A 64 -22.57 21.64 -2.37
N ALA A 65 -23.75 22.27 -2.48
CA ALA A 65 -23.96 23.42 -3.34
C ALA A 65 -23.10 24.65 -2.97
N ASP A 66 -22.57 24.68 -1.74
CA ASP A 66 -21.73 25.75 -1.19
C ASP A 66 -20.24 25.39 -1.26
N ASN A 67 -19.86 24.32 -1.98
CA ASN A 67 -18.51 23.76 -2.05
C ASN A 67 -17.96 23.24 -0.71
N ASN A 68 -18.80 23.02 0.30
CA ASN A 68 -18.37 22.34 1.50
C ASN A 68 -18.27 20.84 1.24
N TYR A 69 -17.30 20.24 1.89
CA TYR A 69 -17.10 18.81 1.81
C TYR A 69 -18.23 18.07 2.53
N HIS A 70 -18.98 17.28 1.78
CA HIS A 70 -20.06 16.44 2.27
C HIS A 70 -19.64 15.02 1.88
N GLY A 71 -18.82 14.35 2.71
CA GLY A 71 -18.12 13.12 2.30
C GLY A 71 -19.02 12.05 1.68
N SER A 72 -18.44 11.13 0.90
CA SER A 72 -19.21 9.95 0.47
C SER A 72 -19.47 9.04 1.66
N ILE A 73 -20.68 8.47 1.73
CA ILE A 73 -20.97 7.37 2.65
C ILE A 73 -20.03 6.21 2.26
N VAL A 74 -19.15 5.83 3.18
CA VAL A 74 -18.43 4.56 3.05
C VAL A 74 -19.38 3.44 3.44
N GLY A 75 -19.44 2.39 2.63
CA GLY A 75 -20.30 1.25 2.92
C GLY A 75 -20.05 0.64 4.31
N GLY A 76 -20.96 -0.23 4.75
CA GLY A 76 -20.81 -0.96 6.02
C GLY A 76 -21.18 -0.12 7.25
N LYS A 77 -20.88 -0.67 8.43
CA LYS A 77 -21.11 0.02 9.72
C LYS A 77 -19.77 0.55 10.24
N PRO A 78 -19.68 1.83 10.62
CA PRO A 78 -18.50 2.38 11.27
C PRO A 78 -18.09 1.54 12.48
N LYS A 79 -16.78 1.34 12.62
CA LYS A 79 -16.17 0.65 13.76
C LYS A 79 -14.96 1.44 14.20
N ASP A 80 -14.81 1.56 15.51
CA ASP A 80 -13.55 2.02 16.08
C ASP A 80 -12.54 0.87 16.02
N LEU A 81 -11.54 1.03 15.15
CA LEU A 81 -10.48 0.05 14.97
C LEU A 81 -9.31 0.43 15.87
N THR A 82 -9.29 -0.18 17.05
CA THR A 82 -8.24 -0.05 18.06
C THR A 82 -7.18 -1.15 17.86
N THR A 83 -6.01 -0.76 17.34
CA THR A 83 -4.78 -1.57 17.26
C THR A 83 -4.83 -2.88 16.43
N ASP A 84 -3.65 -3.36 16.02
CA ASP A 84 -3.43 -4.48 15.08
C ASP A 84 -3.96 -4.26 13.66
N THR A 85 -4.12 -3.00 13.26
CA THR A 85 -4.36 -2.66 11.86
C THR A 85 -3.15 -3.03 11.02
N LYS A 86 -3.36 -4.00 10.13
CA LYS A 86 -2.31 -4.56 9.28
C LYS A 86 -2.41 -3.83 7.95
N PHE A 87 -1.41 -3.02 7.62
CA PHE A 87 -1.17 -2.48 6.28
C PHE A 87 -1.75 -1.10 6.01
N ILE A 88 -0.87 -0.20 5.57
CA ILE A 88 -1.19 1.14 5.07
C ILE A 88 -1.12 1.09 3.55
N ILE A 89 -2.17 1.59 2.90
CA ILE A 89 -2.07 2.00 1.50
C ILE A 89 -2.28 3.49 1.48
N SER A 90 -1.17 4.20 1.34
CA SER A 90 -1.29 5.57 0.95
C SER A 90 -0.05 6.06 0.24
N ASN A 91 -0.35 6.80 -0.82
CA ASN A 91 0.58 7.78 -1.34
C ASN A 91 0.96 8.76 -0.24
N TYR A 92 2.26 9.00 -0.22
CA TYR A 92 2.95 9.93 0.64
C TYR A 92 2.60 11.39 0.29
N ALA A 93 2.30 12.20 1.31
CA ALA A 93 2.59 13.63 1.30
C ALA A 93 2.94 14.08 2.72
N SER A 94 4.24 14.24 3.00
CA SER A 94 4.70 14.95 4.19
C SER A 94 4.43 16.43 4.02
N SER A 95 3.68 17.03 4.95
CA SER A 95 3.67 18.47 5.14
C SER A 95 3.92 18.76 6.62
N VAL A 96 5.08 19.40 6.88
CA VAL A 96 5.53 20.10 8.09
C VAL A 96 6.85 19.52 8.64
N PRO A 97 7.97 20.26 8.57
CA PRO A 97 9.20 19.92 9.28
C PRO A 97 8.92 19.81 10.79
N HIS A 98 9.52 18.81 11.46
CA HIS A 98 9.48 18.56 12.93
C HIS A 98 8.29 17.76 13.50
N THR A 99 7.20 17.57 12.76
CA THR A 99 6.13 16.61 13.10
C THR A 99 5.87 15.72 11.90
N PRO A 100 6.65 14.64 11.71
CA PRO A 100 6.48 13.78 10.57
C PRO A 100 5.10 13.10 10.62
N LEU A 101 4.20 13.53 9.73
CA LEU A 101 2.88 12.94 9.56
C LEU A 101 2.88 12.01 8.34
N ILE A 102 2.24 10.86 8.49
CA ILE A 102 1.95 9.92 7.42
C ILE A 102 0.45 10.01 7.16
N GLN A 103 0.11 10.51 5.98
CA GLN A 103 -1.26 10.57 5.49
C GLN A 103 -1.71 9.15 5.11
N ILE A 104 -2.86 8.69 5.61
CA ILE A 104 -3.47 7.38 5.30
C ILE A 104 -4.80 7.61 4.59
N SER A 105 -4.89 7.15 3.34
CA SER A 105 -6.12 7.21 2.55
C SER A 105 -7.00 5.97 2.78
N CYS A 106 -6.37 4.79 2.89
CA CYS A 106 -7.04 3.54 3.27
C CYS A 106 -6.03 2.58 3.91
N PHE A 107 -6.55 1.55 4.59
CA PHE A 107 -5.75 0.55 5.28
C PHE A 107 -6.48 -0.80 5.29
N LEU A 108 -5.76 -1.89 5.59
CA LEU A 108 -6.38 -3.20 5.74
C LEU A 108 -6.57 -3.54 7.23
N PHE A 109 -7.69 -4.18 7.56
CA PHE A 109 -7.92 -4.78 8.87
C PHE A 109 -8.57 -6.13 8.67
N ASN A 110 -7.97 -7.19 9.21
CA ASN A 110 -8.40 -8.58 8.98
C ASN A 110 -8.68 -8.91 7.50
N THR A 111 -7.81 -8.45 6.60
CA THR A 111 -7.88 -8.61 5.12
C THR A 111 -8.91 -7.74 4.39
N ASP A 112 -9.82 -7.10 5.11
CA ASP A 112 -10.79 -6.18 4.51
C ASP A 112 -10.21 -4.76 4.39
N ARG A 113 -10.62 -4.04 3.34
CA ARG A 113 -10.22 -2.64 3.12
C ARG A 113 -11.12 -1.70 3.89
N TYR A 114 -10.51 -0.80 4.65
CA TYR A 114 -11.18 0.22 5.45
C TYR A 114 -10.76 1.61 5.02
N TYR A 115 -11.72 2.52 5.13
CA TYR A 115 -11.58 3.96 4.91
C TYR A 115 -11.99 4.68 6.18
N ALA A 116 -11.21 5.67 6.58
CA ALA A 116 -11.54 6.48 7.75
C ALA A 116 -12.86 7.23 7.53
N CYS A 117 -13.71 7.23 8.55
CA CYS A 117 -15.01 7.88 8.54
C CYS A 117 -15.34 8.48 9.90
N ASP A 118 -16.38 9.31 9.95
CA ASP A 118 -17.00 9.70 11.22
C ASP A 118 -17.91 8.58 11.76
N ASP A 119 -18.54 8.85 12.90
CA ASP A 119 -19.45 7.92 13.58
C ASP A 119 -20.75 7.66 12.78
N GLU A 120 -21.04 8.52 11.79
CA GLU A 120 -22.19 8.40 10.89
C GLU A 120 -21.83 7.61 9.61
N GLY A 121 -20.55 7.32 9.38
CA GLY A 121 -20.07 6.57 8.22
C GLY A 121 -19.78 7.42 6.99
N TYR A 122 -19.62 8.73 7.16
CA TYR A 122 -19.14 9.60 6.09
C TYR A 122 -17.62 9.55 6.04
N TRP A 123 -17.09 9.30 4.84
CA TRP A 123 -15.67 9.32 4.58
C TRP A 123 -15.06 10.65 5.02
N LEU A 124 -13.97 10.58 5.77
CA LEU A 124 -13.17 11.75 6.13
C LEU A 124 -12.03 11.91 5.13
N LYS A 125 -11.58 13.15 4.92
CA LYS A 125 -10.29 13.42 4.25
C LYS A 125 -9.22 12.47 4.82
N PRO A 126 -8.19 12.08 4.03
CA PRO A 126 -7.16 11.16 4.49
C PRO A 126 -6.61 11.56 5.88
N VAL A 127 -6.46 10.55 6.74
CA VAL A 127 -6.10 10.76 8.14
C VAL A 127 -4.60 10.95 8.25
N ASN A 128 -4.17 11.96 9.00
CA ASN A 128 -2.76 12.19 9.26
C ASN A 128 -2.39 11.56 10.61
N ILE A 129 -1.45 10.63 10.60
CA ILE A 129 -0.97 9.95 11.80
C ILE A 129 0.50 10.28 12.01
N HIS A 130 0.88 10.51 13.26
CA HIS A 130 2.27 10.79 13.59
C HIS A 130 3.16 9.56 13.34
N ALA A 131 4.34 9.77 12.75
CA ALA A 131 5.25 8.69 12.38
C ALA A 131 5.67 7.82 13.58
N SER A 132 5.63 8.34 14.81
CA SER A 132 5.90 7.57 16.04
C SER A 132 4.88 6.48 16.32
N GLU A 133 3.67 6.59 15.79
CA GLU A 133 2.59 5.63 16.02
C GLU A 133 2.76 4.38 15.18
N PHE A 134 3.65 4.42 14.17
CA PHE A 134 3.88 3.31 13.25
C PHE A 134 4.93 2.35 13.78
N TYR A 135 4.73 1.06 13.53
CA TYR A 135 5.67 0.01 13.94
C TYR A 135 5.66 -1.19 13.00
N PHE A 136 6.69 -2.02 13.19
CA PHE A 136 6.84 -3.33 12.58
C PHE A 136 6.83 -4.40 13.67
N GLU A 137 6.32 -5.58 13.35
CA GLU A 137 6.57 -6.76 14.19
C GLU A 137 8.07 -7.08 14.20
N ARG A 138 8.64 -7.32 15.39
CA ARG A 138 10.10 -7.43 15.56
C ARG A 138 10.70 -8.55 14.71
N ASP A 139 10.06 -9.70 14.67
CA ASP A 139 10.58 -10.86 13.94
C ASP A 139 10.57 -10.62 12.43
N GLU A 140 9.53 -9.97 11.92
CA GLU A 140 9.46 -9.55 10.51
C GLU A 140 10.53 -8.51 10.19
N PHE A 141 10.71 -7.52 11.06
CA PHE A 141 11.72 -6.47 10.87
C PHE A 141 13.15 -7.02 10.93
N ASN A 142 13.44 -7.96 11.84
CA ASN A 142 14.75 -8.57 11.95
C ASN A 142 15.10 -9.39 10.70
N LYS A 143 14.14 -10.16 10.18
CA LYS A 143 14.30 -10.88 8.92
C LYS A 143 14.52 -9.93 7.75
N PHE A 144 13.74 -8.85 7.69
CA PHE A 144 13.87 -7.80 6.69
C PHE A 144 15.27 -7.17 6.70
N LYS A 145 15.84 -6.82 7.86
CA LYS A 145 17.22 -6.30 7.94
C LYS A 145 18.23 -7.23 7.28
N THR A 146 18.13 -8.53 7.52
CA THR A 146 18.97 -9.54 6.87
C THR A 146 18.77 -9.52 5.36
N ASP A 147 17.52 -9.54 4.89
CA ASP A 147 17.17 -9.58 3.47
C ASP A 147 17.65 -8.34 2.70
N ILE A 148 17.61 -7.15 3.31
CA ILE A 148 18.10 -5.90 2.69
C ILE A 148 19.62 -5.89 2.58
N SER A 149 20.32 -6.33 3.64
CA SER A 149 21.79 -6.32 3.70
C SER A 149 22.41 -7.17 2.59
N HIS A 150 21.69 -8.17 2.11
CA HIS A 150 22.11 -9.04 1.02
C HIS A 150 21.77 -8.51 -0.39
N LYS A 151 20.92 -7.48 -0.52
CA LYS A 151 20.34 -7.04 -1.81
C LYS A 151 20.54 -5.56 -2.17
N HIS A 152 20.82 -4.67 -1.23
CA HIS A 152 20.98 -3.23 -1.52
C HIS A 152 22.42 -2.77 -1.70
N THR A 153 22.89 -2.77 -2.96
CA THR A 153 23.99 -1.90 -3.42
C THR A 153 23.60 -1.02 -4.61
N GLY A 154 22.33 -1.05 -5.06
CA GLY A 154 21.85 -0.24 -6.19
C GLY A 154 20.53 0.47 -5.91
N LYS A 155 20.35 1.67 -6.48
CA LYS A 155 19.06 2.37 -6.51
C LYS A 155 18.00 1.47 -7.16
N PRO A 156 16.81 1.30 -6.57
CA PRO A 156 15.75 0.50 -7.17
C PRO A 156 15.37 1.09 -8.52
N ASN A 157 15.37 0.25 -9.56
CA ASN A 157 15.00 0.68 -10.89
C ASN A 157 13.48 0.91 -10.98
N LYS A 158 13.05 1.71 -11.95
CA LYS A 158 11.64 2.09 -12.11
C LYS A 158 10.69 0.87 -12.24
N GLN A 159 11.15 -0.24 -12.81
CA GLN A 159 10.37 -1.47 -12.95
C GLN A 159 10.13 -2.12 -11.60
N SER A 160 11.18 -2.31 -10.79
CA SER A 160 11.08 -2.89 -9.44
C SER A 160 10.14 -2.09 -8.54
N GLN A 161 10.16 -0.76 -8.62
CA GLN A 161 9.22 0.10 -7.89
C GLN A 161 7.77 -0.13 -8.33
N ARG A 162 7.52 -0.21 -9.64
CA ARG A 162 6.18 -0.46 -10.18
C ARG A 162 5.66 -1.84 -9.81
N GLU A 163 6.53 -2.85 -9.83
CA GLU A 163 6.20 -4.21 -9.43
C GLU A 163 5.84 -4.29 -7.94
N GLY A 164 6.56 -3.56 -7.09
CA GLY A 164 6.21 -3.39 -5.68
C GLY A 164 4.80 -2.83 -5.51
N ILE A 165 4.49 -1.71 -6.18
CA ILE A 165 3.15 -1.10 -6.13
C ILE A 165 2.08 -2.04 -6.69
N PHE A 166 2.35 -2.73 -7.80
CA PHE A 166 1.41 -3.69 -8.38
C PHE A 166 1.10 -4.86 -7.44
N ARG A 167 2.10 -5.42 -6.76
CA ARG A 167 1.91 -6.48 -5.74
C ARG A 167 1.04 -6.01 -4.59
N THR A 168 1.30 -4.80 -4.10
CA THR A 168 0.49 -4.17 -3.05
C THR A 168 -0.94 -3.99 -3.52
N TRP A 169 -1.13 -3.37 -4.68
CA TRP A 169 -2.44 -3.13 -5.27
C TRP A 169 -3.24 -4.42 -5.43
N ILE A 170 -2.67 -5.46 -6.07
CA ILE A 170 -3.41 -6.69 -6.38
C ILE A 170 -3.81 -7.47 -5.13
N CYS A 171 -2.95 -7.54 -4.11
CA CYS A 171 -3.29 -8.20 -2.84
C CYS A 171 -4.38 -7.41 -2.10
N THR A 172 -4.37 -6.09 -2.21
CA THR A 172 -5.38 -5.24 -1.59
C THR A 172 -6.72 -5.37 -2.29
N GLU A 173 -6.76 -5.29 -3.62
CA GLU A 173 -8.00 -5.51 -4.38
C GLU A 173 -8.57 -6.90 -4.08
N ALA A 174 -7.70 -7.89 -3.87
CA ALA A 174 -8.12 -9.24 -3.53
C ALA A 174 -8.57 -9.40 -2.08
N GLY A 175 -8.37 -8.42 -1.20
CA GLY A 175 -8.56 -8.57 0.24
C GLY A 175 -7.76 -9.76 0.79
N ILE A 176 -6.46 -9.83 0.48
CA ILE A 176 -5.56 -10.90 0.92
C ILE A 176 -4.36 -10.29 1.65
N SER A 177 -4.05 -10.83 2.83
CA SER A 177 -2.85 -10.43 3.57
C SER A 177 -1.57 -10.97 2.92
N TYR A 178 -0.55 -10.11 2.79
CA TYR A 178 0.74 -10.48 2.20
C TYR A 178 1.56 -11.44 3.09
N ALA A 179 1.26 -11.52 4.39
CA ALA A 179 1.99 -12.35 5.37
C ALA A 179 1.97 -13.86 5.05
N GLY A 180 1.01 -14.32 4.25
CA GLY A 180 0.91 -15.71 3.80
C GLY A 180 1.71 -16.07 2.54
N LYS A 181 2.48 -15.14 1.96
CA LYS A 181 3.01 -15.24 0.57
C LYS A 181 1.89 -15.66 -0.42
N PRO A 182 0.80 -14.91 -0.50
CA PRO A 182 -0.32 -15.28 -1.35
C PRO A 182 0.14 -15.37 -2.80
N SER A 183 -0.38 -16.37 -3.52
CA SER A 183 -0.16 -16.47 -4.97
C SER A 183 -0.77 -15.23 -5.63
N LEU A 184 0.07 -14.36 -6.21
CA LEU A 184 -0.39 -13.17 -6.93
C LEU A 184 -1.33 -13.55 -8.08
N GLN A 185 -1.15 -14.73 -8.68
CA GLN A 185 -2.05 -15.25 -9.70
C GLN A 185 -3.44 -15.59 -9.13
N GLU A 186 -3.52 -16.06 -7.89
CA GLU A 186 -4.81 -16.29 -7.21
C GLU A 186 -5.47 -14.98 -6.82
N ALA A 187 -4.70 -14.01 -6.32
CA ALA A 187 -5.19 -12.65 -6.07
C ALA A 187 -5.77 -12.04 -7.36
N TYR A 188 -5.05 -12.15 -8.48
CA TYR A 188 -5.50 -11.72 -9.80
C TYR A 188 -6.82 -12.38 -10.22
N LYS A 189 -6.95 -13.69 -10.01
CA LYS A 189 -8.19 -14.43 -10.29
C LYS A 189 -9.34 -13.97 -9.40
N LYS A 190 -9.07 -13.70 -8.12
CA LYS A 190 -10.07 -13.29 -7.12
C LYS A 190 -10.68 -11.93 -7.44
N ILE A 191 -9.89 -11.01 -8.01
CA ILE A 191 -10.35 -9.66 -8.38
C ILE A 191 -11.00 -9.59 -9.77
N GLY A 192 -11.40 -10.73 -10.33
CA GLY A 192 -12.12 -10.77 -11.61
C GLY A 192 -11.24 -10.71 -12.86
N ARG A 193 -9.91 -10.91 -12.73
CA ARG A 193 -8.95 -10.92 -13.86
C ARG A 193 -9.00 -9.65 -14.73
N PRO A 194 -8.80 -8.45 -14.14
CA PRO A 194 -8.82 -7.20 -14.89
C PRO A 194 -7.79 -7.22 -16.03
N THR A 195 -8.12 -6.50 -17.11
CA THR A 195 -7.26 -6.33 -18.27
C THR A 195 -6.09 -5.40 -17.97
N GLN A 196 -5.03 -5.44 -18.80
CA GLN A 196 -3.88 -4.55 -18.65
C GLN A 196 -4.27 -3.07 -18.59
N PRO A 197 -5.15 -2.53 -19.46
CA PRO A 197 -5.58 -1.14 -19.37
C PRO A 197 -6.32 -0.79 -18.07
N GLU A 198 -7.14 -1.70 -17.54
CA GLU A 198 -7.85 -1.49 -16.27
C GLU A 198 -6.88 -1.44 -15.09
N VAL A 199 -5.95 -2.41 -15.03
CA VAL A 199 -4.87 -2.41 -14.04
C VAL A 199 -4.07 -1.11 -14.11
N TRP A 200 -3.69 -0.67 -15.30
CA TRP A 200 -2.88 0.54 -15.45
C TRP A 200 -3.59 1.78 -14.92
N ARG A 201 -4.88 1.96 -15.25
CA ARG A 201 -5.69 3.07 -14.71
C ARG A 201 -5.76 3.04 -13.18
N SER A 202 -5.94 1.86 -12.58
CA SER A 202 -5.95 1.73 -11.13
C SER A 202 -4.60 2.07 -10.52
N LEU A 203 -3.49 1.59 -11.11
CA LEU A 203 -2.13 1.94 -10.64
C LEU A 203 -1.81 3.43 -10.81
N GLN A 204 -2.37 4.11 -11.81
CA GLN A 204 -2.26 5.56 -11.97
C GLN A 204 -2.97 6.32 -10.84
N LYS A 205 -4.10 5.83 -10.33
CA LYS A 205 -4.72 6.38 -9.12
C LYS A 205 -3.83 6.14 -7.89
N VAL A 206 -3.23 4.94 -7.80
CA VAL A 206 -2.36 4.55 -6.69
C VAL A 206 -1.03 5.30 -6.69
N ASN A 207 -0.41 5.64 -7.84
CA ASN A 207 0.77 6.50 -7.89
C ASN A 207 0.87 7.21 -9.26
N PRO A 208 0.29 8.43 -9.39
CA PRO A 208 0.21 9.13 -10.67
C PRO A 208 1.57 9.41 -11.30
N ILE A 209 2.58 9.72 -10.49
CA ILE A 209 3.92 10.09 -10.96
C ILE A 209 4.63 8.87 -11.54
N LEU A 210 4.60 7.73 -10.83
CA LEU A 210 5.31 6.52 -11.26
C LEU A 210 4.65 5.87 -12.48
N PHE A 211 3.33 5.97 -12.60
CA PHE A 211 2.51 5.37 -13.67
C PHE A 211 2.04 6.37 -14.74
N LYS A 212 2.59 7.58 -14.81
CA LYS A 212 2.21 8.56 -15.85
C LYS A 212 2.47 8.09 -17.30
N SER A 213 3.45 7.21 -17.51
CA SER A 213 3.89 6.77 -18.83
C SER A 213 4.54 5.38 -18.79
N GLY A 214 4.71 4.72 -19.93
CA GLY A 214 5.44 3.45 -20.02
C GLY A 214 4.62 2.23 -19.60
N GLU A 215 3.33 2.24 -19.93
CA GLU A 215 2.37 1.13 -19.74
C GLU A 215 2.83 -0.16 -20.42
N GLN A 216 3.06 -0.11 -21.74
CA GLN A 216 3.49 -1.27 -22.52
C GLN A 216 4.80 -1.87 -21.98
N SER A 217 5.78 -1.03 -21.64
CA SER A 217 7.06 -1.49 -21.10
C SER A 217 6.90 -2.18 -19.76
N PHE A 218 6.00 -1.69 -18.90
CA PHE A 218 5.73 -2.30 -17.60
C PHE A 218 5.11 -3.69 -17.78
N PHE A 219 4.02 -3.81 -18.54
CA PHE A 219 3.34 -5.10 -18.72
C PHE A 219 4.17 -6.12 -19.50
N ARG A 220 5.00 -5.67 -20.44
CA ARG A 220 5.95 -6.57 -21.14
C ARG A 220 6.97 -7.19 -20.19
N LEU A 221 7.37 -6.47 -19.14
CA LEU A 221 8.37 -6.92 -18.16
C LEU A 221 7.74 -7.56 -16.92
N LEU A 222 6.44 -7.38 -16.70
CA LEU A 222 5.73 -7.87 -15.54
C LEU A 222 5.57 -9.39 -15.63
N THR A 223 6.36 -10.13 -14.84
CA THR A 223 6.35 -11.61 -14.78
C THR A 223 5.55 -12.15 -13.60
N LEU A 224 4.94 -11.26 -12.80
CA LEU A 224 4.31 -11.60 -11.52
C LEU A 224 2.99 -12.34 -11.67
N ILE A 225 2.29 -12.11 -12.78
CA ILE A 225 1.05 -12.78 -13.15
C ILE A 225 1.00 -12.98 -14.66
N SER A 226 0.20 -13.94 -15.10
CA SER A 226 -0.25 -14.06 -16.48
C SER A 226 -1.64 -13.44 -16.60
N PHE A 227 -1.74 -12.36 -17.38
CA PHE A 227 -3.03 -11.80 -17.77
C PHE A 227 -3.79 -12.82 -18.63
N ALA A 228 -5.11 -12.85 -18.49
CA ALA A 228 -5.92 -13.65 -19.41
C ALA A 228 -5.67 -13.14 -20.83
N GLU A 229 -5.40 -14.05 -21.77
CA GLU A 229 -5.31 -13.70 -23.19
C GLU A 229 -6.65 -13.09 -23.60
N GLY A 230 -6.63 -11.82 -24.02
CA GLY A 230 -7.78 -11.25 -24.70
C GLY A 230 -8.04 -12.06 -25.96
N THR A 231 -9.29 -12.41 -26.23
CA THR A 231 -9.75 -13.00 -27.51
C THR A 231 -9.66 -11.98 -28.65
N GLY A 232 -8.55 -11.24 -28.74
CA GLY A 232 -8.21 -10.41 -29.88
C GLY A 232 -7.82 -11.34 -31.00
N ALA A 233 -8.65 -11.36 -32.06
CA ALA A 233 -8.46 -12.16 -33.25
C ALA A 233 -6.99 -12.31 -33.63
N THR A 234 -6.54 -13.57 -33.72
CA THR A 234 -5.37 -13.96 -34.49
C THR A 234 -5.51 -13.35 -35.88
N ALA A 235 -4.88 -12.20 -36.10
CA ALA A 235 -4.60 -11.73 -37.44
C ALA A 235 -3.61 -12.74 -38.01
N ASN A 236 -4.17 -13.71 -38.76
CA ASN A 236 -3.45 -14.59 -39.64
C ASN A 236 -2.43 -13.76 -40.41
N ARG A 237 -1.15 -13.88 -40.04
CA ARG A 237 -0.08 -13.75 -41.01
C ARG A 237 -0.06 -15.06 -41.79
N THR A 238 -0.98 -15.20 -42.73
CA THR A 238 -0.73 -16.00 -43.91
C THR A 238 0.38 -15.28 -44.67
N ASN A 239 1.61 -15.76 -44.45
CA ASN A 239 2.62 -15.73 -45.50
C ASN A 239 2.02 -16.49 -46.67
N ASP A 240 1.96 -15.85 -47.83
CA ASP A 240 2.00 -16.54 -49.11
C ASP A 240 2.75 -15.64 -50.11
N PRO A 241 3.41 -16.28 -51.09
CA PRO A 241 4.75 -15.93 -51.61
C PRO A 241 4.85 -14.71 -52.52
#